data_AF-A0A812VH48-F1
#
_entry.id   AF-A0A812VH48-F1
#
_cell.length_a   1.000
_cell.length_b   1.000
_cell.length_c   1.000
_cell.angle_alpha   90.00
_cell.angle_beta   90.00
_cell.angle_gamma   90.00
#
_symmetry.space_group_name_H-M   'P 1'
#
loop_
_entity.id
_entity.type
_entity.pdbx_description
1 polymer ?
#
loop_
_entity_poly.entity_id
_entity_poly.type
_entity_poly.pdbx_seq_one_letter_code
_entity_poly.pdbx_strand_id
1 'polypeptide(L)'
;MVKVVKRPAAKPSRTKKSRNKVQTFSHVVPLGSTCLVAKHLDNCGLRVCKFPFDWMFSTPYLIRHALLDNFKTFLDASKYERGNEGGDEFKNGTIHKIYHRMQNSKGKKVIFPHHQLWPGAINAGRDRNSFSRSVARLRQVFRSKTTRTLFVVAINATKETHLTAMRDETWQPEGQGKCPVPEVGGPELCSRAEVLRLFDCLQQKVAGPFHLEVIYLLHGAKTRVRRHLALEKRVRDRSLRVSELACRGENTGLAFRRDSDKLAFHKLIACQRRIKPTSLDTRRTKGYHEAAADEGEKASSSKVGPKKASESSNKRKLRFVQENPKTPGSNAHKRYEAYKKARTVQEFLDLGGAKGDLNWDRASGFLTFL
;
A
#
# COMPACT_ATOMS: atom_id res chain seq x y z
N MET A 1 11.28 -78.28 10.47
CA MET A 1 12.24 -77.16 10.29
C MET A 1 11.57 -76.07 9.45
N VAL A 2 11.19 -74.94 10.05
CA VAL A 2 10.60 -73.80 9.34
C VAL A 2 11.70 -72.79 9.02
N LYS A 3 11.95 -72.52 7.73
CA LYS A 3 12.92 -71.51 7.28
C LYS A 3 12.31 -70.11 7.40
N VAL A 4 12.80 -69.32 8.35
CA VAL A 4 12.53 -67.88 8.46
C VAL A 4 13.46 -67.12 7.53
N VAL A 5 12.92 -66.52 6.46
CA VAL A 5 13.68 -65.64 5.56
C VAL A 5 13.51 -64.19 6.01
N LYS A 6 14.58 -63.57 6.53
CA LYS A 6 14.62 -62.14 6.85
C LYS A 6 14.70 -61.33 5.55
N ARG A 7 13.69 -60.50 5.27
CA ARG A 7 13.73 -59.49 4.19
C ARG A 7 14.57 -58.27 4.62
N PRO A 8 15.43 -57.72 3.73
CA PRO A 8 16.18 -56.50 4.04
C PRO A 8 15.27 -55.26 4.03
N ALA A 9 15.55 -54.33 4.93
CA ALA A 9 14.83 -53.07 5.07
C ALA A 9 14.95 -52.21 3.79
N ALA A 10 13.81 -51.68 3.36
CA ALA A 10 13.73 -50.76 2.22
C ALA A 10 14.53 -49.47 2.52
N LYS A 11 15.40 -49.08 1.58
CA LYS A 11 16.16 -47.82 1.67
C LYS A 11 15.17 -46.64 1.74
N PRO A 12 15.43 -45.62 2.58
CA PRO A 12 14.55 -44.47 2.68
C PRO A 12 14.51 -43.73 1.35
N SER A 13 13.31 -43.60 0.78
CA SER A 13 13.09 -42.88 -0.46
C SER A 13 13.50 -41.41 -0.26
N ARG A 14 14.46 -40.96 -1.06
CA ARG A 14 14.92 -39.57 -1.11
C ARG A 14 13.74 -38.72 -1.60
N THR A 15 12.98 -38.13 -0.69
CA THR A 15 11.91 -37.18 -1.02
C THR A 15 12.56 -35.98 -1.73
N LYS A 16 12.30 -35.85 -3.04
CA LYS A 16 12.70 -34.68 -3.83
C LYS A 16 12.07 -33.45 -3.16
N LYS A 17 12.89 -32.61 -2.53
CA LYS A 17 12.48 -31.26 -2.10
C LYS A 17 11.88 -30.56 -3.32
N SER A 18 10.56 -30.38 -3.31
CA SER A 18 9.83 -29.56 -4.27
C SER A 18 10.52 -28.20 -4.36
N ARG A 19 11.14 -27.91 -5.52
CA ARG A 19 11.63 -26.57 -5.83
C ARG A 19 10.41 -25.65 -5.84
N ASN A 20 10.20 -24.89 -4.77
CA ASN A 20 9.13 -23.89 -4.71
C ASN A 20 9.28 -22.94 -5.90
N LYS A 21 8.37 -23.06 -6.87
CA LYS A 21 8.37 -22.25 -8.09
C LYS A 21 8.09 -20.81 -7.68
N VAL A 22 9.05 -19.92 -7.90
CA VAL A 22 8.92 -18.49 -7.56
C VAL A 22 7.71 -17.91 -8.31
N GLN A 23 6.74 -17.39 -7.57
CA GLN A 23 5.56 -16.78 -8.17
C GLN A 23 5.92 -15.43 -8.79
N THR A 24 5.50 -15.19 -10.04
CA THR A 24 5.71 -13.89 -10.70
C THR A 24 4.41 -13.09 -10.71
N PHE A 25 4.47 -11.82 -10.28
CA PHE A 25 3.34 -10.88 -10.26
C PHE A 25 3.58 -9.71 -11.20
N SER A 26 2.59 -9.41 -12.05
CA SER A 26 2.63 -8.30 -13.02
C SER A 26 1.92 -7.05 -12.49
N HIS A 27 0.95 -7.20 -11.60
CA HIS A 27 0.26 -6.10 -10.95
C HIS A 27 0.44 -6.19 -9.45
N VAL A 28 0.70 -5.07 -8.79
CA VAL A 28 0.68 -4.94 -7.34
C VAL A 28 -0.29 -3.83 -6.97
N VAL A 29 -1.38 -4.21 -6.30
CA VAL A 29 -2.52 -3.33 -6.02
C VAL A 29 -2.69 -3.20 -4.50
N PRO A 30 -2.38 -2.03 -3.92
CA PRO A 30 -2.77 -1.74 -2.54
C PRO A 30 -4.29 -1.61 -2.44
N LEU A 31 -4.88 -2.25 -1.43
CA LEU A 31 -6.32 -2.16 -1.14
C LEU A 31 -6.61 -1.38 0.17
N GLY A 32 -5.62 -0.86 0.90
CA GLY A 32 -5.80 -0.14 2.19
C GLY A 32 -4.98 -0.74 3.34
N SER A 33 -5.19 -0.45 4.64
CA SER A 33 -6.22 0.32 5.38
C SER A 33 -5.89 1.79 5.65
N THR A 34 -4.66 2.17 5.34
CA THR A 34 -4.06 3.49 5.51
C THR A 34 -3.14 3.75 4.33
N CYS A 35 -2.51 4.92 4.29
CA CYS A 35 -1.55 5.31 3.26
C CYS A 35 -0.25 4.47 3.25
N LEU A 36 -0.02 3.63 4.27
CA LEU A 36 1.24 2.93 4.51
C LEU A 36 1.61 1.96 3.38
N VAL A 37 0.65 1.16 2.91
CA VAL A 37 0.90 0.16 1.85
C VAL A 37 1.26 0.87 0.55
N ALA A 38 0.45 1.86 0.15
CA ALA A 38 0.68 2.65 -1.05
C ALA A 38 2.06 3.32 -1.02
N LYS A 39 2.41 3.97 0.10
CA LYS A 39 3.73 4.62 0.28
C LYS A 39 4.87 3.61 0.27
N HIS A 40 4.71 2.46 0.92
CA HIS A 40 5.75 1.42 0.95
C HIS A 40 6.03 0.88 -0.44
N LEU A 41 4.98 0.52 -1.19
CA LEU A 41 5.12 0.01 -2.56
C LEU A 41 5.72 1.05 -3.51
N ASP A 42 5.36 2.33 -3.36
CA ASP A 42 5.94 3.44 -4.11
C ASP A 42 7.45 3.58 -3.85
N ASN A 43 7.85 3.58 -2.58
CA ASN A 43 9.27 3.64 -2.17
C ASN A 43 10.09 2.45 -2.70
N CYS A 44 9.46 1.29 -2.86
CA CYS A 44 10.11 0.09 -3.43
C CYS A 44 10.05 0.03 -4.96
N GLY A 45 9.43 1.01 -5.64
CA GLY A 45 9.25 0.99 -7.10
C GLY A 45 8.27 -0.09 -7.59
N LEU A 46 7.45 -0.65 -6.69
CA LEU A 46 6.48 -1.72 -7.00
C LEU A 46 5.10 -1.16 -7.37
N ARG A 47 4.79 0.06 -6.96
CA ARG A 47 3.56 0.77 -7.33
C ARG A 47 3.75 1.49 -8.66
N VAL A 48 3.01 1.08 -9.69
CA VAL A 48 3.12 1.62 -11.06
C VAL A 48 2.17 2.79 -11.34
N CYS A 49 1.03 2.82 -10.66
CA CYS A 49 0.01 3.86 -10.83
C CYS A 49 -0.81 4.01 -9.54
N LYS A 50 -1.69 5.03 -9.52
CA LYS A 50 -2.68 5.22 -8.45
C LYS A 50 -3.87 4.27 -8.60
N PHE A 51 -4.27 3.64 -7.49
CA PHE A 51 -5.47 2.80 -7.33
C PHE A 51 -6.49 3.44 -6.37
N PRO A 52 -7.76 2.98 -6.34
CA PRO A 52 -8.84 3.63 -5.60
C PRO A 52 -8.62 3.72 -4.10
N PHE A 53 -7.99 2.72 -3.52
CA PHE A 53 -7.74 2.65 -2.09
C PHE A 53 -6.35 3.17 -1.69
N ASP A 54 -5.69 3.88 -2.61
CA ASP A 54 -4.50 4.66 -2.27
C ASP A 54 -4.89 5.89 -1.48
N TRP A 55 -4.08 6.23 -0.48
CA TRP A 55 -4.15 7.51 0.24
C TRP A 55 -5.51 7.79 0.89
N MET A 56 -6.22 6.73 1.29
CA MET A 56 -7.47 6.80 2.03
C MET A 56 -7.46 5.83 3.20
N PHE A 57 -8.40 6.01 4.12
CA PHE A 57 -8.67 5.05 5.17
C PHE A 57 -9.75 4.08 4.71
N SER A 58 -9.45 2.78 4.81
CA SER A 58 -10.38 1.73 4.42
C SER A 58 -10.26 0.50 5.32
N THR A 59 -11.29 -0.33 5.28
CA THR A 59 -11.35 -1.65 5.91
C THR A 59 -11.65 -2.68 4.83
N PRO A 60 -11.38 -3.98 5.07
CA PRO A 60 -11.89 -5.07 4.23
C PRO A 60 -13.38 -4.92 3.90
N TYR A 61 -14.18 -4.51 4.89
CA TYR A 61 -15.61 -4.21 4.74
C TYR A 61 -15.91 -3.12 3.71
N LEU A 62 -15.27 -1.96 3.84
CA LEU A 62 -15.44 -0.84 2.91
C LEU A 62 -15.04 -1.24 1.49
N ILE A 63 -13.90 -1.92 1.35
CA ILE A 63 -13.39 -2.38 0.05
C ILE A 63 -14.42 -3.31 -0.58
N ARG A 64 -14.94 -4.29 0.18
CA ARG A 64 -15.96 -5.21 -0.32
C ARG A 64 -17.25 -4.49 -0.73
N HIS A 65 -17.71 -3.51 0.06
CA HIS A 65 -18.87 -2.69 -0.31
C HIS A 65 -18.65 -2.01 -1.67
N ALA A 66 -17.52 -1.31 -1.84
CA ALA A 66 -17.17 -0.63 -3.09
C ALA A 66 -17.02 -1.59 -4.28
N LEU A 67 -16.62 -2.84 -4.06
CA LEU A 67 -16.54 -3.85 -5.13
C LEU A 67 -17.93 -4.39 -5.51
N LEU A 68 -18.81 -4.58 -4.53
CA LEU A 68 -20.15 -5.12 -4.74
C LEU A 68 -21.04 -4.13 -5.48
N ASP A 69 -20.98 -2.84 -5.14
CA ASP A 69 -21.74 -1.77 -5.81
C ASP A 69 -21.04 -1.20 -7.06
N ASN A 70 -19.94 -1.82 -7.49
CA ASN A 70 -19.11 -1.40 -8.61
C ASN A 70 -18.69 0.08 -8.52
N PHE A 71 -18.28 0.53 -7.33
CA PHE A 71 -17.81 1.88 -7.03
C PHE A 71 -18.85 2.98 -7.24
N LYS A 72 -20.14 2.65 -7.35
CA LYS A 72 -21.20 3.65 -7.53
C LYS A 72 -21.23 4.63 -6.36
N THR A 73 -21.32 4.11 -5.14
CA THR A 73 -21.30 4.94 -3.92
C THR A 73 -19.95 5.63 -3.75
N PHE A 74 -18.86 4.93 -4.08
CA PHE A 74 -17.51 5.45 -3.91
C PHE A 74 -17.23 6.71 -4.73
N LEU A 75 -17.78 6.81 -5.94
CA LEU A 75 -17.58 7.94 -6.86
C LEU A 75 -18.73 8.98 -6.81
N ASP A 76 -19.71 8.79 -5.93
CA ASP A 76 -20.87 9.69 -5.82
C ASP A 76 -20.50 10.98 -5.07
N ALA A 77 -20.42 12.08 -5.82
CA ALA A 77 -20.06 13.39 -5.29
C ALA A 77 -20.99 13.89 -4.17
N SER A 78 -22.26 13.44 -4.16
CA SER A 78 -23.24 13.81 -3.12
C SER A 78 -22.92 13.19 -1.75
N LYS A 79 -22.01 12.20 -1.71
CA LYS A 79 -21.61 11.50 -0.49
C LYS A 79 -20.38 12.11 0.18
N TYR A 80 -19.73 13.09 -0.43
CA TYR A 80 -18.56 13.75 0.12
C TYR A 80 -18.94 14.99 0.92
N GLU A 81 -18.33 15.15 2.09
CA GLU A 81 -18.51 16.27 3.00
C GLU A 81 -17.14 16.78 3.46
N ARG A 82 -17.08 18.08 3.79
CA ARG A 82 -15.89 18.70 4.38
C ARG A 82 -15.68 18.15 5.80
N GLY A 83 -14.45 17.80 6.15
CA GLY A 83 -14.06 17.53 7.54
C GLY A 83 -14.16 18.80 8.41
N ASN A 84 -14.51 18.66 9.69
CA ASN A 84 -14.82 19.76 10.61
C ASN A 84 -13.90 21.00 10.49
N GLU A 85 -14.53 22.16 10.52
CA GLU A 85 -13.94 23.49 10.50
C GLU A 85 -13.26 23.80 11.85
N GLY A 86 -11.96 23.51 11.96
CA GLY A 86 -11.24 23.70 13.21
C GLY A 86 -9.73 23.64 13.03
N GLY A 87 -9.19 24.62 12.30
CA GLY A 87 -7.75 24.91 12.21
C GLY A 87 -6.95 24.06 11.21
N ASP A 88 -6.32 24.76 10.26
CA ASP A 88 -5.36 24.28 9.26
C ASP A 88 -5.98 23.50 8.07
N GLU A 89 -5.89 24.07 6.86
CA GLU A 89 -6.45 23.48 5.62
C GLU A 89 -5.93 22.06 5.33
N PHE A 90 -4.76 21.72 5.87
CA PHE A 90 -4.16 20.38 5.77
C PHE A 90 -4.79 19.34 6.72
N LYS A 91 -5.62 19.75 7.68
CA LYS A 91 -6.35 18.85 8.61
C LYS A 91 -7.79 18.55 8.16
N ASN A 92 -8.28 19.22 7.12
CA ASN A 92 -9.67 19.12 6.63
C ASN A 92 -9.82 18.09 5.50
N GLY A 93 -9.49 16.82 5.78
CA GLY A 93 -9.73 15.74 4.82
C GLY A 93 -11.22 15.55 4.50
N THR A 94 -11.54 14.77 3.46
CA THR A 94 -12.94 14.51 3.08
C THR A 94 -13.57 13.44 3.98
N ILE A 95 -14.76 13.74 4.50
CA ILE A 95 -15.69 12.78 5.12
C ILE A 95 -16.56 12.17 4.02
N HIS A 96 -16.91 10.89 4.16
CA HIS A 96 -17.88 10.24 3.28
C HIS A 96 -19.10 9.78 4.09
N LYS A 97 -20.31 10.22 3.70
CA LYS A 97 -21.59 10.02 4.42
C LYS A 97 -21.89 8.56 4.80
N ILE A 98 -21.44 7.62 3.98
CA ILE A 98 -21.56 6.17 4.23
C ILE A 98 -20.26 5.60 4.83
N TYR A 99 -19.14 5.74 4.15
CA TYR A 99 -17.90 5.04 4.49
C TYR A 99 -17.26 5.42 5.82
N HIS A 100 -17.58 6.58 6.42
CA HIS A 100 -17.10 6.88 7.76
C HIS A 100 -17.58 5.85 8.80
N ARG A 101 -18.77 5.25 8.60
CA ARG A 101 -19.31 4.17 9.43
C ARG A 101 -18.64 2.83 9.18
N MET A 102 -17.90 2.69 8.07
CA MET A 102 -17.19 1.46 7.72
C MET A 102 -15.71 1.47 8.15
N GLN A 103 -15.33 2.36 9.08
CA GLN A 103 -13.97 2.42 9.61
C GLN A 103 -13.75 1.50 10.81
N ASN A 104 -12.48 1.15 11.06
CA ASN A 104 -12.02 0.39 12.23
C ASN A 104 -12.20 1.16 13.57
N SER A 105 -12.65 2.41 13.55
CA SER A 105 -12.85 3.22 14.75
C SER A 105 -14.14 4.01 14.67
N LYS A 106 -14.87 4.06 15.79
CA LYS A 106 -16.11 4.81 15.94
C LYS A 106 -15.93 6.33 15.81
N GLY A 107 -14.78 6.87 16.24
CA GLY A 107 -14.54 8.32 16.31
C GLY A 107 -13.97 8.94 15.03
N LYS A 108 -13.48 8.13 14.10
CA LYS A 108 -12.75 8.63 12.93
C LYS A 108 -13.68 8.81 11.74
N LYS A 109 -13.94 10.07 11.36
CA LYS A 109 -14.89 10.40 10.28
C LYS A 109 -14.23 10.58 8.91
N VAL A 110 -13.03 11.16 8.87
CA VAL A 110 -12.31 11.45 7.63
C VAL A 110 -11.93 10.14 6.94
N ILE A 111 -12.29 10.01 5.66
CA ILE A 111 -11.98 8.85 4.81
C ILE A 111 -10.83 9.18 3.86
N PHE A 112 -10.80 10.40 3.30
CA PHE A 112 -9.73 10.84 2.40
C PHE A 112 -8.93 11.97 3.07
N PRO A 113 -7.87 11.65 3.84
CA PRO A 113 -7.10 12.64 4.60
C PRO A 113 -6.29 13.62 3.74
N HIS A 114 -6.18 13.35 2.45
CA HIS A 114 -5.25 14.01 1.54
C HIS A 114 -5.93 14.58 0.29
N HIS A 115 -7.26 14.47 0.20
CA HIS A 115 -8.00 14.86 -0.98
C HIS A 115 -9.24 15.64 -0.57
N GLN A 116 -9.58 16.64 -1.38
CA GLN A 116 -10.72 17.50 -1.21
C GLN A 116 -11.76 17.12 -2.25
N LEU A 117 -12.70 16.23 -1.90
CA LEU A 117 -13.67 15.70 -2.86
C LEU A 117 -15.06 16.32 -2.69
N TRP A 118 -15.31 17.14 -1.66
CA TRP A 118 -16.63 17.74 -1.43
C TRP A 118 -16.96 18.82 -2.47
N PRO A 119 -18.26 19.05 -2.78
CA PRO A 119 -18.67 20.12 -3.69
C PRO A 119 -18.18 21.49 -3.21
N GLY A 120 -17.63 22.30 -4.11
CA GLY A 120 -17.10 23.64 -3.79
C GLY A 120 -15.66 23.67 -3.28
N ALA A 121 -14.99 22.53 -3.10
CA ALA A 121 -13.55 22.53 -2.78
C ALA A 121 -12.69 22.93 -3.99
N ILE A 122 -11.59 23.64 -3.74
CA ILE A 122 -10.65 24.12 -4.77
C ILE A 122 -10.18 22.97 -5.69
N ASN A 123 -9.83 21.83 -5.10
CA ASN A 123 -9.29 20.68 -5.84
C ASN A 123 -10.34 19.61 -6.21
N ALA A 124 -11.64 19.88 -6.03
CA ALA A 124 -12.70 18.87 -6.16
C ALA A 124 -12.71 18.15 -7.51
N GLY A 125 -12.67 18.89 -8.62
CA GLY A 125 -12.65 18.30 -9.96
C GLY A 125 -11.40 17.43 -10.20
N ARG A 126 -10.23 17.94 -9.82
CA ARG A 126 -8.94 17.25 -9.98
C ARG A 126 -8.91 15.94 -9.20
N ASP A 127 -9.28 15.98 -7.93
CA ASP A 127 -9.24 14.81 -7.05
C ASP A 127 -10.28 13.76 -7.47
N ARG A 128 -11.52 14.17 -7.79
CA ARG A 128 -12.57 13.26 -8.29
C ARG A 128 -12.17 12.58 -9.59
N ASN A 129 -11.57 13.32 -10.52
CA ASN A 129 -11.05 12.77 -11.76
C ASN A 129 -9.91 11.76 -11.50
N SER A 130 -9.01 12.07 -10.56
CA SER A 130 -7.95 11.16 -10.13
C SER A 130 -8.51 9.83 -9.59
N PHE A 131 -9.54 9.86 -8.73
CA PHE A 131 -10.20 8.64 -8.24
C PHE A 131 -11.00 7.91 -9.33
N SER A 132 -11.64 8.62 -10.25
CA SER A 132 -12.34 8.00 -11.38
C SER A 132 -11.37 7.21 -12.27
N ARG A 133 -10.20 7.80 -12.58
CA ARG A 133 -9.12 7.11 -13.33
C ARG A 133 -8.56 5.92 -12.55
N SER A 134 -8.37 6.05 -11.23
CA SER A 134 -7.85 4.96 -10.41
C SER A 134 -8.82 3.77 -10.37
N VAL A 135 -10.14 4.01 -10.35
CA VAL A 135 -11.17 2.96 -10.46
C VAL A 135 -11.14 2.31 -11.84
N ALA A 136 -11.01 3.10 -12.92
CA ALA A 136 -10.87 2.56 -14.27
C ALA A 136 -9.65 1.62 -14.40
N ARG A 137 -8.50 2.01 -13.85
CA ARG A 137 -7.27 1.18 -13.80
C ARG A 137 -7.48 -0.11 -13.02
N LEU A 138 -8.15 -0.05 -11.87
CA LEU A 138 -8.46 -1.26 -11.10
C LEU A 138 -9.38 -2.21 -11.89
N ARG A 139 -10.40 -1.68 -12.57
CA ARG A 139 -11.26 -2.47 -13.46
C ARG A 139 -10.47 -3.11 -14.61
N GLN A 140 -9.47 -2.43 -15.16
CA GLN A 140 -8.56 -3.02 -16.16
C GLN A 140 -7.77 -4.20 -15.59
N VAL A 141 -7.23 -4.07 -14.37
CA VAL A 141 -6.56 -5.18 -13.67
C VAL A 141 -7.50 -6.38 -13.51
N PHE A 142 -8.75 -6.14 -13.11
CA PHE A 142 -9.73 -7.22 -12.92
C PHE A 142 -10.07 -7.98 -14.20
N ARG A 143 -10.02 -7.32 -15.36
CA ARG A 143 -10.29 -7.96 -16.66
C ARG A 143 -9.12 -8.78 -17.19
N SER A 144 -7.91 -8.61 -16.65
CA SER A 144 -6.74 -9.34 -17.11
C SER A 144 -6.82 -10.82 -16.72
N LYS A 145 -6.76 -11.71 -17.72
CA LYS A 145 -6.92 -13.16 -17.55
C LYS A 145 -5.62 -13.90 -17.26
N THR A 146 -4.51 -13.43 -17.81
CA THR A 146 -3.22 -14.16 -17.80
C THR A 146 -2.22 -13.59 -16.79
N THR A 147 -2.35 -12.32 -16.44
CA THR A 147 -1.42 -11.67 -15.51
C THR A 147 -1.78 -12.00 -14.07
N ARG A 148 -0.79 -12.36 -13.26
CA ARG A 148 -0.99 -12.56 -11.82
C ARG A 148 -0.96 -11.24 -11.06
N THR A 149 -1.98 -11.01 -10.25
CA THR A 149 -2.12 -9.79 -9.43
C THR A 149 -1.84 -10.06 -7.97
N LEU A 150 -1.04 -9.20 -7.33
CA LEU A 150 -0.82 -9.19 -5.88
C LEU A 150 -1.64 -8.05 -5.27
N PHE A 151 -2.68 -8.39 -4.51
CA PHE A 151 -3.41 -7.46 -3.67
C PHE A 151 -2.75 -7.41 -2.29
N VAL A 152 -2.55 -6.21 -1.74
CA VAL A 152 -1.91 -6.03 -0.44
C VAL A 152 -2.79 -5.16 0.46
N VAL A 153 -3.07 -5.66 1.65
CA VAL A 153 -3.80 -4.96 2.72
C VAL A 153 -2.94 -4.97 3.98
N ALA A 154 -2.79 -3.84 4.65
CA ALA A 154 -2.18 -3.78 5.99
C ALA A 154 -3.14 -3.09 6.95
N ILE A 155 -3.47 -3.73 8.07
CA ILE A 155 -4.45 -3.23 9.05
C ILE A 155 -3.78 -3.07 10.41
N ASN A 156 -3.99 -1.92 11.05
CA ASN A 156 -3.46 -1.67 12.38
C ASN A 156 -4.34 -2.31 13.47
N ALA A 157 -3.73 -3.16 14.30
CA ALA A 157 -4.30 -3.65 15.55
C ALA A 157 -3.61 -2.89 16.70
N THR A 158 -4.27 -1.86 17.22
CA THR A 158 -3.68 -0.93 18.22
C THR A 158 -3.99 -1.33 19.66
N LYS A 159 -4.99 -2.19 19.88
CA LYS A 159 -5.42 -2.68 21.19
C LYS A 159 -5.63 -4.19 21.13
N GLU A 160 -5.45 -4.88 22.24
CA GLU A 160 -5.67 -6.34 22.31
C GLU A 160 -7.13 -6.70 21.98
N THR A 161 -8.10 -5.90 22.44
CA THR A 161 -9.51 -6.09 22.10
C THR A 161 -9.79 -5.98 20.60
N HIS A 162 -9.06 -5.13 19.86
CA HIS A 162 -9.17 -5.07 18.41
C HIS A 162 -8.64 -6.35 17.78
N LEU A 163 -7.55 -6.91 18.32
CA LEU A 163 -6.96 -8.14 17.81
C LEU A 163 -7.92 -9.33 17.97
N THR A 164 -8.60 -9.44 19.11
CA THR A 164 -9.64 -10.47 19.31
C THR A 164 -10.73 -10.38 18.24
N ALA A 165 -11.32 -9.19 18.04
CA ALA A 165 -12.32 -8.97 17.00
C ALA A 165 -11.78 -9.21 15.58
N MET A 166 -10.53 -8.82 15.32
CA MET A 166 -9.89 -9.03 14.02
C MET A 166 -9.58 -10.50 13.72
N ARG A 167 -9.41 -11.33 14.75
CA ARG A 167 -9.19 -12.79 14.64
C ARG A 167 -10.49 -13.57 14.48
N ASP A 168 -11.64 -12.94 14.71
CA ASP A 168 -12.94 -13.57 14.56
C ASP A 168 -13.17 -14.02 13.09
N GLU A 169 -13.55 -15.29 12.92
CA GLU A 169 -13.84 -15.93 11.64
C GLU A 169 -15.35 -16.17 11.43
N THR A 170 -16.19 -15.87 12.43
CA THR A 170 -17.63 -16.11 12.43
C THR A 170 -18.45 -14.81 12.40
N TRP A 171 -17.88 -13.66 12.79
CA TRP A 171 -18.56 -12.37 12.81
C TRP A 171 -19.37 -12.10 11.53
N GLN A 172 -20.63 -11.68 11.65
CA GLN A 172 -21.51 -11.28 10.56
C GLN A 172 -21.97 -9.83 10.71
N PRO A 173 -22.09 -9.07 9.61
CA PRO A 173 -22.73 -7.77 9.67
C PRO A 173 -24.24 -7.92 9.85
N GLU A 174 -24.81 -7.10 10.71
CA GLU A 174 -26.26 -7.00 10.88
C GLU A 174 -26.90 -6.18 9.74
N GLY A 175 -28.15 -6.51 9.40
CA GLY A 175 -28.95 -5.81 8.39
C GLY A 175 -29.17 -6.60 7.10
N GLN A 176 -29.90 -5.99 6.16
CA GLN A 176 -30.31 -6.63 4.90
C GLN A 176 -29.29 -6.40 3.77
N GLY A 177 -29.19 -7.38 2.87
CA GLY A 177 -28.37 -7.32 1.67
C GLY A 177 -26.96 -7.92 1.83
N LYS A 178 -26.18 -7.92 0.73
CA LYS A 178 -24.87 -8.60 0.71
C LYS A 178 -23.79 -7.89 1.54
N CYS A 179 -23.93 -6.59 1.78
CA CYS A 179 -22.97 -5.77 2.52
C CYS A 179 -23.69 -4.56 3.12
N PRO A 180 -24.51 -4.75 4.18
CA PRO A 180 -25.29 -3.68 4.77
C PRO A 180 -24.38 -2.55 5.28
N VAL A 181 -24.90 -1.33 5.35
CA VAL A 181 -24.16 -0.21 5.93
C VAL A 181 -24.26 -0.32 7.46
N PRO A 182 -23.14 -0.50 8.19
CA PRO A 182 -23.21 -0.61 9.64
C PRO A 182 -23.64 0.73 10.26
N GLU A 183 -24.26 0.68 11.44
CA GLU A 183 -24.61 1.88 12.19
C GLU A 183 -23.35 2.61 12.68
N VAL A 184 -22.36 1.85 13.16
CA VAL A 184 -21.10 2.36 13.70
C VAL A 184 -19.90 1.58 13.17
N GLY A 185 -18.73 2.22 13.19
CA GLY A 185 -17.46 1.55 12.90
C GLY A 185 -17.01 0.61 14.02
N GLY A 186 -16.04 -0.26 13.71
CA GLY A 186 -15.52 -1.21 14.68
C GLY A 186 -14.43 -2.13 14.10
N PRO A 187 -13.63 -2.78 14.98
CA PRO A 187 -12.59 -3.72 14.57
C PRO A 187 -13.10 -4.98 13.88
N GLU A 188 -14.37 -5.34 14.07
CA GLU A 188 -15.05 -6.46 13.43
C GLU A 188 -15.12 -6.27 11.91
N LEU A 189 -15.12 -5.02 11.42
CA LEU A 189 -15.03 -4.69 9.99
C LEU A 189 -13.68 -5.06 9.36
N CYS A 190 -12.70 -5.42 10.20
CA CYS A 190 -11.39 -5.94 9.82
C CYS A 190 -11.19 -7.41 10.24
N SER A 191 -12.27 -8.11 10.64
CA SER A 191 -12.25 -9.52 11.04
C SER A 191 -11.73 -10.43 9.93
N ARG A 192 -11.23 -11.62 10.30
CA ARG A 192 -10.88 -12.66 9.34
C ARG A 192 -12.11 -13.12 8.57
N ALA A 193 -13.29 -13.15 9.20
CA ALA A 193 -14.57 -13.36 8.54
C ALA A 193 -14.76 -12.39 7.36
N GLU A 194 -14.52 -11.10 7.59
CA GLU A 194 -14.65 -10.08 6.56
C GLU A 194 -13.54 -10.14 5.50
N VAL A 195 -12.31 -10.50 5.87
CA VAL A 195 -11.23 -10.79 4.92
C VAL A 195 -11.58 -11.97 4.00
N LEU A 196 -12.20 -13.02 4.54
CA LEU A 196 -12.67 -14.16 3.76
C LEU A 196 -13.77 -13.73 2.77
N ARG A 197 -14.75 -12.91 3.19
CA ARG A 197 -15.76 -12.36 2.27
C ARG A 197 -15.15 -11.47 1.19
N LEU A 198 -14.15 -10.66 1.54
CA LEU A 198 -13.43 -9.85 0.55
C LEU A 198 -12.70 -10.74 -0.46
N PHE A 199 -12.04 -11.82 0.00
CA PHE A 199 -11.42 -12.79 -0.89
C PHE A 199 -12.43 -13.42 -1.85
N ASP A 200 -13.57 -13.88 -1.34
CA ASP A 200 -14.63 -14.48 -2.16
C ASP A 200 -15.22 -13.45 -3.15
N CYS A 201 -15.36 -12.18 -2.75
CA CYS A 201 -15.75 -11.09 -3.63
C CYS A 201 -14.72 -10.88 -4.76
N LEU A 202 -13.43 -10.86 -4.45
CA LEU A 202 -12.37 -10.76 -5.46
C LEU A 202 -12.37 -11.97 -6.41
N GLN A 203 -12.70 -13.17 -5.93
CA GLN A 203 -12.86 -14.34 -6.81
C GLN A 203 -13.96 -14.12 -7.86
N GLN A 204 -15.04 -13.41 -7.51
CA GLN A 204 -16.11 -13.11 -8.45
C GLN A 204 -15.75 -11.98 -9.43
N LYS A 205 -14.85 -11.06 -9.04
CA LYS A 205 -14.55 -9.85 -9.81
C LYS A 205 -13.27 -9.94 -10.66
N VAL A 206 -12.28 -10.70 -10.21
CA VAL A 206 -10.97 -10.81 -10.88
C VAL A 206 -10.98 -12.01 -11.81
N ALA A 207 -10.73 -11.78 -13.10
CA ALA A 207 -10.74 -12.83 -14.12
C ALA A 207 -9.54 -13.77 -13.99
N GLY A 208 -8.33 -13.21 -13.84
CA GLY A 208 -7.09 -13.97 -13.79
C GLY A 208 -6.63 -14.45 -12.41
N PRO A 209 -5.42 -15.03 -12.32
CA PRO A 209 -4.83 -15.48 -11.07
C PRO A 209 -4.52 -14.29 -10.15
N PHE A 210 -4.71 -14.46 -8.85
CA PHE A 210 -4.31 -13.45 -7.89
C PHE A 210 -3.88 -14.01 -6.54
N HIS A 211 -3.19 -13.18 -5.77
CA HIS A 211 -2.89 -13.42 -4.39
C HIS A 211 -3.35 -12.22 -3.56
N LEU A 212 -4.04 -12.45 -2.45
CA LEU A 212 -4.39 -11.45 -1.47
C LEU A 212 -3.51 -11.64 -0.22
N GLU A 213 -2.59 -10.71 0.02
CA GLU A 213 -1.77 -10.66 1.24
C GLU A 213 -2.39 -9.64 2.21
N VAL A 214 -2.87 -10.12 3.35
CA VAL A 214 -3.38 -9.29 4.44
C VAL A 214 -2.41 -9.36 5.62
N ILE A 215 -2.01 -8.20 6.14
CA ILE A 215 -1.04 -8.10 7.22
C ILE A 215 -1.66 -7.33 8.39
N TYR A 216 -1.87 -8.00 9.51
CA TYR A 216 -2.26 -7.35 10.77
C TYR A 216 -1.00 -6.84 11.48
N LEU A 217 -0.90 -5.53 11.63
CA LEU A 217 0.20 -4.83 12.27
C LEU A 217 -0.11 -4.68 13.76
N LEU A 218 0.54 -5.49 14.60
CA LEU A 218 0.32 -5.52 16.04
C LEU A 218 1.24 -4.49 16.71
N HIS A 219 0.65 -3.44 17.27
CA HIS A 219 1.40 -2.40 17.98
C HIS A 219 1.58 -2.77 19.45
N GLY A 220 2.75 -2.46 20.01
CA GLY A 220 3.00 -2.68 21.44
C GLY A 220 3.11 -4.15 21.86
N ALA A 221 3.23 -5.07 20.91
CA ALA A 221 3.36 -6.49 21.20
C ALA A 221 4.65 -6.77 22.00
N LYS A 222 4.49 -7.31 23.22
CA LYS A 222 5.61 -7.69 24.11
C LYS A 222 6.31 -8.98 23.66
N THR A 223 5.66 -9.78 22.81
CA THR A 223 6.11 -11.13 22.43
C THR A 223 7.21 -11.14 21.36
N ARG A 224 8.13 -12.10 21.46
CA ARG A 224 9.28 -12.28 20.54
C ARG A 224 8.92 -12.79 19.14
N VAL A 225 7.72 -13.35 18.93
CA VAL A 225 7.31 -13.89 17.62
C VAL A 225 7.11 -12.73 16.65
N ARG A 226 8.12 -12.50 15.79
CA ARG A 226 8.11 -11.37 14.85
C ARG A 226 7.04 -11.51 13.79
N ARG A 227 6.68 -12.73 13.39
CA ARG A 227 5.70 -13.01 12.34
C ARG A 227 4.99 -14.32 12.58
N HIS A 228 3.69 -14.32 12.39
CA HIS A 228 2.86 -15.51 12.48
C HIS A 228 1.95 -15.60 11.25
N LEU A 229 1.91 -16.76 10.60
CA LEU A 229 0.93 -17.06 9.56
C LEU A 229 -0.36 -17.46 10.27
N ALA A 230 -1.39 -16.62 10.15
CA ALA A 230 -2.65 -16.78 10.87
C ALA A 230 -3.69 -17.56 10.07
N LEU A 231 -3.75 -17.32 8.75
CA LEU A 231 -4.72 -17.96 7.86
C LEU A 231 -4.10 -18.11 6.46
N GLU A 232 -4.31 -19.24 5.82
CA GLU A 232 -4.02 -19.44 4.39
C GLU A 232 -5.21 -20.14 3.73
N LYS A 233 -5.67 -19.61 2.60
CA LYS A 233 -6.73 -20.21 1.78
C LYS A 233 -6.25 -20.24 0.33
N ARG A 234 -6.48 -21.35 -0.38
CA ARG A 234 -6.14 -21.47 -1.80
C ARG A 234 -7.30 -22.12 -2.54
N VAL A 235 -7.68 -21.51 -3.66
CA VAL A 235 -8.72 -22.02 -4.56
C VAL A 235 -8.19 -21.88 -5.98
N ARG A 236 -7.84 -23.00 -6.61
CA ARG A 236 -7.19 -23.05 -7.93
C ARG A 236 -5.92 -22.18 -7.96
N ASP A 237 -5.88 -21.17 -8.83
CA ASP A 237 -4.76 -20.25 -9.05
C ASP A 237 -4.82 -18.98 -8.19
N ARG A 238 -5.81 -18.91 -7.28
CA ARG A 238 -6.10 -17.79 -6.37
C ARG A 238 -5.77 -18.18 -4.94
N SER A 239 -5.17 -17.28 -4.19
CA SER A 239 -4.85 -17.53 -2.79
C SER A 239 -4.97 -16.31 -1.90
N LEU A 240 -5.23 -16.54 -0.63
CA LEU A 240 -5.27 -15.58 0.46
C LEU A 240 -4.25 -16.02 1.51
N ARG A 241 -3.53 -15.05 2.05
CA ARG A 241 -2.69 -15.20 3.23
C ARG A 241 -2.99 -14.07 4.20
N VAL A 242 -3.22 -14.40 5.47
CA VAL A 242 -3.28 -13.44 6.57
C VAL A 242 -2.09 -13.69 7.48
N SER A 243 -1.28 -12.66 7.67
CA SER A 243 -0.08 -12.69 8.52
C SER A 243 -0.22 -11.67 9.64
N GLU A 244 0.22 -12.02 10.85
CA GLU A 244 0.36 -11.10 11.96
C GLU A 244 1.83 -10.68 12.08
N LEU A 245 2.08 -9.38 12.16
CA LEU A 245 3.41 -8.77 12.28
C LEU A 245 3.47 -7.96 13.57
N ALA A 246 4.24 -8.47 14.54
CA ALA A 246 4.55 -7.73 15.77
C ALA A 246 5.50 -6.57 15.44
N CYS A 247 5.02 -5.34 15.56
CA CYS A 247 5.80 -4.13 15.34
C CYS A 247 6.41 -3.64 16.65
N ARG A 248 7.72 -3.37 16.65
CA ARG A 248 8.42 -2.80 17.82
C ARG A 248 8.18 -1.31 17.98
N GLY A 249 8.00 -0.60 16.88
CA GLY A 249 7.63 0.80 16.86
C GLY A 249 6.25 1.00 16.25
N GLU A 250 5.65 2.14 16.58
CA GLU A 250 4.43 2.58 15.93
C GLU A 250 4.64 2.83 14.43
N ASN A 251 3.55 2.97 13.68
CA ASN A 251 3.56 3.52 12.33
C ASN A 251 2.67 4.76 12.27
N THR A 252 3.04 5.71 11.43
CA THR A 252 2.33 6.99 11.26
C THR A 252 1.14 6.89 10.30
N GLY A 253 0.79 5.68 9.84
CA GLY A 253 -0.05 5.49 8.67
C GLY A 253 0.63 5.81 7.34
N LEU A 254 1.87 6.33 7.34
CA LEU A 254 2.69 6.59 6.14
C LEU A 254 4.03 5.86 6.17
N ALA A 255 4.60 5.68 7.36
CA ALA A 255 5.88 5.03 7.55
C ALA A 255 5.92 4.27 8.87
N PHE A 256 6.72 3.20 8.91
CA PHE A 256 7.15 2.57 10.16
C PHE A 256 8.19 3.47 10.83
N ARG A 257 8.13 3.61 12.16
CA ARG A 257 9.16 4.35 12.92
C ARG A 257 10.49 3.59 13.03
N ARG A 258 10.46 2.27 12.91
CA ARG A 258 11.65 1.40 12.99
C ARG A 258 11.91 0.71 11.66
N ASP A 259 13.16 0.74 11.21
CA ASP A 259 13.56 0.05 9.98
C ASP A 259 13.42 -1.47 10.08
N SER A 260 13.55 -2.06 11.28
CA SER A 260 13.31 -3.48 11.48
C SER A 260 11.87 -3.88 11.15
N ASP A 261 10.89 -3.05 11.49
CA ASP A 261 9.48 -3.31 11.22
C ASP A 261 9.18 -3.13 9.73
N LYS A 262 9.74 -2.07 9.12
CA LYS A 262 9.69 -1.84 7.66
C LYS A 262 10.27 -3.01 6.88
N LEU A 263 11.46 -3.50 7.26
CA LEU A 263 12.09 -4.65 6.62
C LEU A 263 11.26 -5.91 6.84
N ALA A 264 10.65 -6.05 8.00
CA ALA A 264 9.81 -7.20 8.29
C ALA A 264 8.53 -7.23 7.45
N PHE A 265 7.88 -6.08 7.33
CA PHE A 265 6.75 -5.85 6.43
C PHE A 265 7.13 -6.11 4.97
N HIS A 266 8.26 -5.55 4.51
CA HIS A 266 8.75 -5.77 3.15
C HIS A 266 8.95 -7.25 2.84
N LYS A 267 9.52 -8.02 3.78
CA LYS A 267 9.71 -9.46 3.62
C LYS A 267 8.39 -10.22 3.49
N LEU A 268 7.28 -9.79 4.10
CA LEU A 268 5.98 -10.44 3.88
C LEU A 268 5.44 -10.18 2.46
N ILE A 269 5.73 -9.00 1.90
CA ILE A 269 5.27 -8.62 0.56
C ILE A 269 6.14 -9.24 -0.54
N ALA A 270 7.48 -9.24 -0.38
CA ALA A 270 8.41 -9.56 -1.45
C ALA A 270 9.10 -10.94 -1.33
N CYS A 271 9.15 -11.55 -0.15
CA CYS A 271 9.88 -12.81 0.02
C CYS A 271 9.24 -13.92 -0.83
N GLN A 272 10.06 -14.66 -1.57
CA GLN A 272 9.66 -15.75 -2.47
C GLN A 272 8.76 -15.32 -3.65
N ARG A 273 8.66 -14.01 -3.92
CA ARG A 273 7.89 -13.47 -5.04
C ARG A 273 8.83 -12.73 -6.00
N ARG A 274 8.67 -12.97 -7.29
CA ARG A 274 9.23 -12.15 -8.34
C ARG A 274 8.18 -11.13 -8.73
N ILE A 275 8.48 -9.84 -8.61
CA ILE A 275 7.54 -8.80 -8.99
C ILE A 275 8.10 -8.09 -10.21
N LYS A 276 7.34 -8.07 -11.30
CA LYS A 276 7.64 -7.38 -12.55
C LYS A 276 6.48 -6.47 -12.91
N PRO A 277 6.35 -5.32 -12.23
CA PRO A 277 5.20 -4.45 -12.42
C PRO A 277 5.08 -4.05 -13.89
N THR A 278 3.92 -4.31 -14.49
CA THR A 278 3.61 -3.91 -15.86
C THR A 278 2.84 -2.60 -15.80
N SER A 279 3.21 -1.66 -16.66
CA SER A 279 2.52 -0.37 -16.70
C SER A 279 1.09 -0.55 -17.23
N LEU A 280 0.11 -0.01 -16.52
CA LEU A 280 -1.28 0.07 -16.97
C LEU A 280 -1.55 1.35 -17.77
N ASP A 281 -0.60 2.30 -17.72
CA ASP A 281 -0.67 3.63 -18.32
C ASP A 281 0.69 3.97 -18.92
N THR A 282 0.75 4.63 -20.06
CA THR A 282 2.03 5.16 -20.60
C THR A 282 2.48 6.40 -19.83
N ARG A 283 1.57 7.07 -19.13
CA ARG A 283 1.86 8.20 -18.23
C ARG A 283 2.08 7.67 -16.81
N ARG A 284 3.34 7.58 -16.39
CA ARG A 284 3.68 7.24 -15.00
C ARG A 284 3.21 8.37 -14.08
N THR A 285 2.05 8.19 -13.46
CA THR A 285 1.54 9.15 -12.46
C THR A 285 2.44 9.11 -11.22
N LYS A 286 3.28 10.13 -11.02
CA LYS A 286 4.15 10.25 -9.85
C LYS A 286 3.31 10.48 -8.59
N GLY A 287 2.96 9.40 -7.89
CA GLY A 287 2.49 9.45 -6.50
C GLY A 287 1.43 10.51 -6.20
N TYR A 288 1.56 11.14 -5.04
CA TYR A 288 0.72 12.23 -4.50
C TYR A 288 0.66 13.49 -5.39
N HIS A 289 1.47 13.58 -6.46
CA HIS A 289 1.67 14.82 -7.22
C HIS A 289 0.83 14.96 -8.51
N GLU A 290 -0.20 14.13 -8.74
CA GLU A 290 -1.25 14.52 -9.72
C GLU A 290 -1.88 15.87 -9.33
N ALA A 291 -1.85 16.25 -8.05
CA ALA A 291 -2.42 17.51 -7.56
C ALA A 291 -1.69 18.78 -8.02
N ALA A 292 -0.42 18.72 -8.44
CA ALA A 292 0.38 19.93 -8.70
C ALA A 292 0.78 20.13 -10.18
N ALA A 293 0.57 19.13 -11.03
CA ALA A 293 1.12 19.13 -12.39
C ALA A 293 0.12 19.60 -13.48
N ASP A 294 -1.17 19.73 -13.17
CA ASP A 294 -2.22 19.93 -14.19
C ASP A 294 -2.49 21.41 -14.53
N GLU A 295 -1.80 22.37 -13.92
CA GLU A 295 -1.92 23.81 -14.24
C GLU A 295 -0.76 24.37 -15.07
N GLY A 296 0.20 23.54 -15.48
CA GLY A 296 1.37 23.98 -16.25
C GLY A 296 1.33 23.68 -17.76
N GLU A 297 0.46 22.79 -18.25
CA GLU A 297 0.47 22.38 -19.66
C GLU A 297 -0.55 23.15 -20.51
N LYS A 298 -0.38 24.47 -20.57
CA LYS A 298 -0.78 25.30 -21.72
C LYS A 298 0.33 26.30 -22.05
N ALA A 299 1.49 25.80 -22.48
CA ALA A 299 2.38 26.48 -23.42
C ALA A 299 3.57 25.58 -23.81
N SER A 300 3.94 25.63 -25.08
CA SER A 300 5.09 24.98 -25.72
C SER A 300 5.00 23.48 -25.99
N SER A 301 4.40 23.18 -27.13
CA SER A 301 4.77 22.03 -27.95
C SER A 301 6.27 22.07 -28.28
N SER A 302 7.03 21.07 -27.83
CA SER A 302 8.21 20.63 -28.57
C SER A 302 8.45 19.13 -28.36
N LYS A 303 8.54 18.42 -29.49
CA LYS A 303 8.72 16.97 -29.60
C LYS A 303 10.06 16.57 -28.98
N VAL A 304 10.08 15.69 -27.97
CA VAL A 304 11.26 14.88 -27.64
C VAL A 304 10.85 13.48 -27.20
N GLY A 305 11.30 12.46 -27.94
CA GLY A 305 11.06 11.04 -27.67
C GLY A 305 11.76 10.50 -26.41
N PRO A 306 11.51 9.23 -26.04
CA PRO A 306 11.93 8.68 -24.76
C PRO A 306 13.43 8.37 -24.75
N LYS A 307 14.22 9.15 -23.98
CA LYS A 307 15.63 8.83 -23.73
C LYS A 307 15.77 7.76 -22.64
N LYS A 308 16.46 6.67 -22.99
CA LYS A 308 17.04 5.67 -22.08
C LYS A 308 17.71 6.37 -20.89
N ALA A 309 17.37 5.97 -19.66
CA ALA A 309 18.12 6.38 -18.47
C ALA A 309 19.51 5.75 -18.56
N SER A 310 20.46 6.48 -19.12
CA SER A 310 21.84 6.05 -19.25
C SER A 310 22.55 6.17 -17.90
N GLU A 311 23.52 5.30 -17.73
CA GLU A 311 24.55 5.23 -16.69
C GLU A 311 25.27 6.57 -16.40
N SER A 312 25.02 7.61 -17.21
CA SER A 312 25.58 8.95 -17.05
C SER A 312 24.94 9.76 -15.91
N SER A 313 23.73 9.43 -15.44
CA SER A 313 23.06 10.24 -14.41
C SER A 313 23.74 10.17 -13.03
N ASN A 314 24.39 9.05 -12.72
CA ASN A 314 25.02 8.85 -11.41
C ASN A 314 26.39 9.55 -11.28
N LYS A 315 27.03 9.85 -12.41
CA LYS A 315 28.30 10.61 -12.45
C LYS A 315 28.10 12.13 -12.46
N ARG A 316 26.84 12.59 -12.46
CA ARG A 316 26.54 14.03 -12.48
C ARG A 316 27.10 14.71 -11.23
N LYS A 317 27.85 15.79 -11.44
CA LYS A 317 28.46 16.58 -10.37
C LYS A 317 27.39 17.42 -9.65
N LEU A 318 27.56 17.56 -8.35
CA LEU A 318 26.68 18.34 -7.48
C LEU A 318 27.50 19.11 -6.45
N ARG A 319 26.90 20.15 -5.88
CA ARG A 319 27.46 20.96 -4.80
C ARG A 319 26.36 21.25 -3.79
N PHE A 320 26.61 20.94 -2.52
CA PHE A 320 25.72 21.27 -1.41
C PHE A 320 26.15 22.56 -0.70
N VAL A 321 25.18 23.26 -0.11
CA VAL A 321 25.44 24.31 0.89
C VAL A 321 26.08 23.65 2.11
N GLN A 322 27.23 24.17 2.54
CA GLN A 322 28.07 23.51 3.56
C GLN A 322 27.56 23.74 4.98
N GLU A 323 27.01 24.91 5.25
CA GLU A 323 26.20 25.14 6.44
C GLU A 323 24.86 24.43 6.26
N ASN A 324 24.47 23.60 7.24
CA ASN A 324 23.28 22.77 7.12
C ASN A 324 22.03 23.58 7.43
N PRO A 325 21.19 23.87 6.42
CA PRO A 325 20.03 24.75 6.61
C PRO A 325 18.84 24.03 7.26
N LYS A 326 18.97 22.74 7.61
CA LYS A 326 17.89 21.96 8.22
C LYS A 326 17.85 22.18 9.73
N THR A 327 16.69 21.92 10.34
CA THR A 327 16.52 22.07 11.79
C THR A 327 17.50 21.20 12.59
N PRO A 328 18.37 21.77 13.44
CA PRO A 328 19.30 21.02 14.28
C PRO A 328 18.61 19.93 15.10
N GLY A 329 19.26 18.78 15.24
CA GLY A 329 18.73 17.62 15.97
C GLY A 329 17.75 16.73 15.18
N SER A 330 17.19 17.22 14.06
CA SER A 330 16.28 16.42 13.22
C SER A 330 16.99 15.28 12.46
N ASN A 331 16.25 14.25 12.07
CA ASN A 331 16.79 13.17 11.22
C ASN A 331 17.26 13.68 9.85
N ALA A 332 16.61 14.71 9.32
CA ALA A 332 17.01 15.32 8.05
C ALA A 332 18.34 16.06 8.20
N HIS A 333 18.54 16.79 9.30
CA HIS A 333 19.82 17.44 9.62
C HIS A 333 20.95 16.41 9.73
N LYS A 334 20.75 15.31 10.47
CA LYS A 334 21.75 14.23 10.60
C LYS A 334 22.13 13.60 9.26
N ARG A 335 21.16 13.35 8.37
CA ARG A 335 21.45 12.82 7.02
C ARG A 335 22.18 13.85 6.15
N TYR A 336 21.75 15.11 6.20
CA TYR A 336 22.39 16.18 5.43
C TYR A 336 23.86 16.37 5.84
N GLU A 337 24.18 16.29 7.14
CA GLU A 337 25.58 16.27 7.60
C GLU A 337 26.41 15.14 6.98
N ALA A 338 25.80 13.97 6.76
CA ALA A 338 26.49 12.83 6.18
C ALA A 338 26.79 13.03 4.68
N TYR A 339 25.82 13.49 3.88
CA TYR A 339 25.98 13.57 2.42
C TYR A 339 26.38 14.95 1.86
N LYS A 340 26.41 16.04 2.65
CA LYS A 340 26.76 17.39 2.15
C LYS A 340 28.19 17.51 1.60
N LYS A 341 29.03 16.50 1.86
CA LYS A 341 30.40 16.38 1.32
C LYS A 341 30.45 15.69 -0.05
N ALA A 342 29.35 15.08 -0.50
CA ALA A 342 29.28 14.43 -1.80
C ALA A 342 29.52 15.44 -2.92
N ARG A 343 30.20 14.98 -3.97
CA ARG A 343 30.50 15.74 -5.19
C ARG A 343 29.78 15.18 -6.41
N THR A 344 29.26 13.96 -6.29
CA THR A 344 28.50 13.29 -7.36
C THR A 344 27.21 12.69 -6.81
N VAL A 345 26.25 12.43 -7.70
CA VAL A 345 25.00 11.73 -7.33
C VAL A 345 25.31 10.35 -6.75
N GLN A 346 26.32 9.65 -7.26
CA GLN A 346 26.74 8.36 -6.73
C GLN A 346 27.26 8.47 -5.30
N GLU A 347 28.22 9.38 -5.02
CA GLU A 347 28.74 9.62 -3.67
C GLU A 347 27.64 10.02 -2.69
N PHE A 348 26.67 10.83 -3.14
CA PHE A 348 25.51 11.20 -2.34
C PHE A 348 24.68 9.98 -1.90
N LEU A 349 24.46 9.03 -2.81
CA LEU A 349 23.74 7.79 -2.50
C LEU A 349 24.58 6.88 -1.58
N ASP A 350 25.90 6.81 -1.81
CA ASP A 350 26.82 6.01 -1.01
C ASP A 350 26.92 6.52 0.44
N LEU A 351 26.80 7.84 0.64
CA LEU A 351 26.73 8.51 1.95
C LEU A 351 25.34 8.44 2.61
N GLY A 352 24.43 7.61 2.08
CA GLY A 352 23.11 7.35 2.66
C GLY A 352 22.04 8.38 2.29
N GLY A 353 22.29 9.24 1.31
CA GLY A 353 21.29 10.13 0.74
C GLY A 353 20.21 9.34 -0.01
N ALA A 354 18.94 9.72 0.16
CA ALA A 354 17.85 9.15 -0.65
C ALA A 354 17.53 10.09 -1.82
N LYS A 355 17.01 9.53 -2.93
CA LYS A 355 16.52 10.35 -4.07
C LYS A 355 15.50 11.43 -3.65
N GLY A 356 14.76 11.20 -2.56
CA GLY A 356 13.86 12.19 -1.97
C GLY A 356 14.60 13.39 -1.37
N ASP A 357 15.71 13.15 -0.67
CA ASP A 357 16.56 14.23 -0.13
C ASP A 357 17.15 15.05 -1.29
N LEU A 358 17.69 14.40 -2.33
CA LEU A 358 18.26 15.06 -3.51
C LEU A 358 17.27 16.01 -4.22
N ASN A 359 16.01 15.58 -4.38
CA ASN A 359 14.97 16.40 -5.00
C ASN A 359 14.56 17.58 -4.11
N TRP A 360 14.43 17.34 -2.80
CA TRP A 360 14.03 18.37 -1.86
C TRP A 360 15.15 19.40 -1.66
N ASP A 361 16.40 18.95 -1.49
CA ASP A 361 17.56 19.83 -1.34
C ASP A 361 17.77 20.70 -2.60
N ARG A 362 17.52 20.15 -3.79
CA ARG A 362 17.53 20.95 -5.03
C ARG A 362 16.40 21.98 -5.05
N ALA A 363 15.17 21.59 -4.71
CA ALA A 363 14.02 22.50 -4.74
C ALA A 363 14.14 23.63 -3.71
N SER A 364 14.77 23.35 -2.58
CA SER A 364 15.05 24.32 -1.51
C SER A 364 16.31 25.14 -1.73
N GLY A 365 17.06 24.93 -2.82
CA GLY A 365 18.31 25.65 -3.12
C GLY A 365 19.53 25.22 -2.30
N PHE A 366 19.45 24.08 -1.60
CA PHE A 366 20.54 23.55 -0.77
C PHE A 366 21.54 22.71 -1.56
N LEU A 367 21.18 22.35 -2.80
CA LEU A 367 22.02 21.65 -3.75
C LEU A 367 21.90 22.26 -5.15
N THR A 368 23.04 22.41 -5.81
CA THR A 368 23.14 22.80 -7.23
C THR A 368 23.85 21.70 -8.01
N PHE A 369 23.32 21.34 -9.18
CA PHE A 369 24.04 20.51 -10.13
C PHE A 369 25.07 21.35 -10.89
N LEU A 370 26.29 20.84 -11.00
CA LEU A 370 27.38 21.50 -11.73
C LEU A 370 27.41 21.07 -13.20
#